data_AF-A0A392NV07-F1
#
_entry.id   AF-A0A392NV07-F1
#
_cell.length_a   1.000
_cell.length_b   1.000
_cell.length_c   1.000
_cell.angle_alpha   90.00
_cell.angle_beta   90.00
_cell.angle_gamma   90.00
#
_symmetry.space_group_name_H-M   'P 1'
#
loop_
_entity.id
_entity.type
_entity.pdbx_description
1 polymer ?
#
loop_
_entity_poly.entity_id
_entity_poly.type
_entity_poly.pdbx_seq_one_letter_code
_entity_poly.pdbx_strand_id
1 'polypeptide(L)'
;DAWEHVTSDVIQTPLEVFKGLEADGFPIKYARVPITDGKAPKRSDFDTLAVNIASAPKDTAFVFNCQMGRGRTTTGTVIACLVKLRIDFGRPIKILNDDMTREESNGGSSSGDEALGCVTALTSNTSQTKIDEKQNRVFGINDILLLWKITTLFDNGVECREALDAVIDRCSALQNIRQAVLQYRKVFNQQHVEPRVRRVALNRSAEYLERYFRLIAFAAYLGSEAFDGFCGQGESRMTFKVWLRQRPEVQAMKWSIRLRPGRFFTVP
;
A
#
# COMPACT_ATOMS: atom_id res chain seq x y z
N ASP A 1 18.13 21.33 -25.79
CA ASP A 1 18.37 19.89 -25.99
C ASP A 1 19.47 19.70 -27.02
N ALA A 2 20.56 19.05 -26.63
CA ALA A 2 21.62 18.63 -27.54
C ALA A 2 21.43 17.14 -27.82
N TRP A 3 21.44 16.77 -29.10
CA TRP A 3 21.39 15.37 -29.51
C TRP A 3 22.82 14.83 -29.59
N GLU A 4 23.06 13.66 -29.01
CA GLU A 4 24.35 12.98 -29.06
C GLU A 4 24.28 11.77 -30.00
N HIS A 5 25.39 11.48 -30.68
CA HIS A 5 25.49 10.33 -31.56
C HIS A 5 25.81 9.07 -30.74
N VAL A 6 24.96 8.05 -30.85
CA VAL A 6 25.07 6.78 -30.13
C VAL A 6 25.26 5.66 -31.14
N THR A 7 26.28 4.82 -30.97
CA THR A 7 26.55 3.66 -31.82
C THR A 7 25.86 2.40 -31.27
N SER A 8 25.64 1.39 -32.11
CA SER A 8 24.86 0.20 -31.69
C SER A 8 25.54 -0.64 -30.61
N ASP A 9 26.87 -0.57 -30.51
CA ASP A 9 27.70 -1.29 -29.53
C ASP A 9 27.52 -0.79 -28.09
N VAL A 10 27.01 0.43 -27.90
CA VAL A 10 26.71 0.98 -26.56
C VAL A 10 25.23 0.88 -26.18
N ILE A 11 24.42 0.21 -27.00
CA ILE A 11 22.99 0.00 -26.74
C ILE A 11 22.82 -1.32 -26.00
N GLN A 12 22.36 -1.25 -24.75
CA GLN A 12 22.04 -2.42 -23.95
C GLN A 12 20.64 -2.30 -23.37
N THR A 13 19.94 -3.42 -23.31
CA THR A 13 18.73 -3.58 -22.51
C THR A 13 19.09 -3.62 -21.03
N PRO A 14 18.17 -3.25 -20.12
CA PRO A 14 18.40 -3.43 -18.68
C PRO A 14 18.78 -4.86 -18.30
N LEU A 15 18.26 -5.87 -19.00
CA LEU A 15 18.62 -7.26 -18.74
C LEU A 15 20.10 -7.53 -19.06
N GLU A 16 20.61 -7.01 -20.17
CA GLU A 16 22.02 -7.17 -20.56
C GLU A 16 22.95 -6.44 -19.59
N VAL A 17 22.59 -5.23 -19.16
CA VAL A 17 23.36 -4.47 -18.16
C VAL A 17 23.49 -5.27 -16.86
N PHE A 18 22.38 -5.79 -16.32
CA PHE A 18 22.43 -6.54 -15.07
C PHE A 18 23.10 -7.91 -15.21
N LYS A 19 23.02 -8.56 -16.38
CA LYS A 19 23.81 -9.77 -16.67
C LYS A 19 25.32 -9.49 -16.68
N GLY A 20 25.73 -8.32 -17.16
CA GLY A 20 27.11 -7.86 -17.06
C GLY A 20 27.55 -7.73 -15.60
N LEU A 21 26.74 -7.07 -14.76
CA LEU A 21 27.02 -6.96 -13.32
C LEU A 21 27.08 -8.32 -12.61
N GLU A 22 26.19 -9.26 -12.97
CA GLU A 22 26.25 -10.64 -12.47
C GLU A 22 27.57 -11.33 -12.89
N ALA A 23 28.00 -11.16 -14.13
CA ALA A 23 29.27 -11.72 -14.64
C ALA A 23 30.51 -11.10 -13.98
N ASP A 24 30.44 -9.83 -13.59
CA ASP A 24 31.48 -9.14 -12.81
C ASP A 24 31.52 -9.58 -11.33
N GLY A 25 30.63 -10.49 -10.93
CA GLY A 25 30.60 -11.08 -9.58
C GLY A 25 29.76 -10.31 -8.56
N PHE A 26 28.97 -9.31 -8.98
CA PHE A 26 28.06 -8.63 -8.07
C PHE A 26 26.88 -9.55 -7.68
N PRO A 27 26.51 -9.63 -6.39
CA PRO A 27 25.41 -10.47 -5.91
C PRO A 27 24.04 -9.82 -6.17
N ILE A 28 23.75 -9.54 -7.44
CA ILE A 28 22.54 -8.88 -7.89
C ILE A 28 21.71 -9.85 -8.74
N LYS A 29 20.39 -9.69 -8.73
CA LYS A 29 19.50 -10.44 -9.62
C LYS A 29 18.47 -9.52 -10.23
N TYR A 30 18.36 -9.54 -11.55
CA TYR A 30 17.39 -8.73 -12.26
C TYR A 30 16.05 -9.46 -12.46
N ALA A 31 14.94 -8.77 -12.17
CA ALA A 31 13.60 -9.22 -12.48
C ALA A 31 12.77 -8.08 -13.07
N ARG A 32 11.98 -8.37 -14.12
CA ARG A 32 11.16 -7.39 -14.81
C ARG A 32 9.68 -7.73 -14.72
N VAL A 33 8.87 -6.81 -14.18
CA VAL A 33 7.41 -6.91 -14.15
C VAL A 33 6.80 -5.72 -14.90
N PRO A 34 6.17 -5.93 -16.07
CA PRO A 34 5.71 -4.84 -16.94
C PRO A 34 4.38 -4.24 -16.47
N ILE A 35 4.46 -3.30 -15.51
CA ILE A 35 3.29 -2.58 -14.97
C ILE A 35 3.11 -1.25 -15.72
N THR A 36 1.92 -1.03 -16.29
CA THR A 36 1.56 0.23 -16.98
C THR A 36 1.58 1.41 -16.02
N ASP A 37 2.12 2.54 -16.47
CA ASP A 37 2.18 3.74 -15.63
C ASP A 37 0.79 4.24 -15.21
N GLY A 38 0.69 4.70 -13.97
CA GLY A 38 -0.56 5.17 -13.38
C GLY A 38 -1.60 4.09 -13.06
N LYS A 39 -1.52 2.88 -13.62
CA LYS A 39 -2.51 1.81 -13.41
C LYS A 39 -2.22 0.96 -12.17
N ALA A 40 -3.20 0.18 -11.74
CA ALA A 40 -3.02 -0.86 -10.73
C ALA A 40 -2.39 -2.14 -11.35
N PRO A 41 -1.47 -2.86 -10.65
CA PRO A 41 -0.87 -4.10 -11.16
C PRO A 41 -1.94 -5.14 -11.50
N LYS A 42 -1.75 -5.88 -12.59
CA LYS A 42 -2.61 -7.02 -12.97
C LYS A 42 -2.47 -8.14 -11.96
N ARG A 43 -3.47 -9.03 -11.91
CA ARG A 43 -3.46 -10.22 -11.06
C ARG A 43 -2.19 -11.05 -11.20
N SER A 44 -1.73 -11.25 -12.43
CA SER A 44 -0.47 -11.95 -12.73
C SER A 44 0.77 -11.21 -12.22
N ASP A 45 0.75 -9.88 -12.17
CA ASP A 45 1.89 -9.08 -11.73
C ASP A 45 2.13 -9.29 -10.23
N PHE A 46 1.04 -9.40 -9.45
CA PHE A 46 1.10 -9.79 -8.03
C PHE A 46 1.70 -11.19 -7.87
N ASP A 47 1.27 -12.17 -8.67
CA ASP A 47 1.82 -13.53 -8.61
C ASP A 47 3.33 -13.54 -8.92
N THR A 48 3.75 -12.85 -9.98
CA THR A 48 5.17 -12.76 -10.35
C THR A 48 6.00 -12.10 -9.25
N LEU A 49 5.52 -11.01 -8.67
CA LEU A 49 6.19 -10.35 -7.54
C LEU A 49 6.26 -11.29 -6.34
N ALA A 50 5.15 -11.90 -5.93
CA ALA A 50 5.10 -12.81 -4.79
C ALA A 50 6.06 -14.00 -4.97
N VAL A 51 6.11 -14.61 -6.16
CA VAL A 51 7.05 -15.71 -6.46
C VAL A 51 8.50 -15.24 -6.32
N ASN A 52 8.85 -14.10 -6.91
CA ASN A 52 10.20 -13.58 -6.86
C ASN A 52 10.64 -13.24 -5.42
N ILE A 53 9.72 -12.69 -4.62
CA ILE A 53 9.99 -12.32 -3.22
C ILE A 53 10.10 -13.57 -2.34
N ALA A 54 9.17 -14.52 -2.48
CA ALA A 54 9.14 -15.72 -1.65
C ALA A 54 10.27 -16.70 -1.95
N SER A 55 10.77 -16.70 -3.19
CA SER A 55 11.88 -17.58 -3.61
C SER A 55 13.26 -16.98 -3.31
N ALA A 56 13.33 -15.74 -2.82
CA ALA A 56 14.60 -15.09 -2.52
C ALA A 56 15.15 -15.54 -1.15
N PRO A 57 16.48 -15.60 -0.99
CA PRO A 57 17.14 -15.77 0.31
C PRO A 57 16.66 -14.75 1.36
N LYS A 58 16.69 -15.14 2.63
CA LYS A 58 16.14 -14.33 3.74
C LYS A 58 16.81 -12.95 3.90
N ASP A 59 18.08 -12.85 3.55
CA ASP A 59 18.95 -11.67 3.61
C ASP A 59 18.93 -10.81 2.33
N THR A 60 18.08 -11.16 1.36
CA THR A 60 17.97 -10.41 0.11
C THR A 60 17.33 -9.03 0.31
N ALA A 61 18.04 -7.98 -0.10
CA ALA A 61 17.48 -6.64 -0.25
C ALA A 61 16.72 -6.53 -1.58
N PHE A 62 15.48 -6.02 -1.54
CA PHE A 62 14.67 -5.78 -2.74
C PHE A 62 14.72 -4.32 -3.16
N VAL A 63 15.15 -4.06 -4.41
CA VAL A 63 15.19 -2.72 -5.00
C VAL A 63 14.11 -2.58 -6.07
N PHE A 64 13.16 -1.68 -5.86
CA PHE A 64 12.08 -1.40 -6.81
C PHE A 64 12.32 -0.09 -7.57
N ASN A 65 12.57 -0.18 -8.88
CA ASN A 65 12.78 0.99 -9.72
C ASN A 65 11.62 1.18 -10.72
N CYS A 66 11.23 2.45 -10.93
CA CYS A 66 10.39 2.88 -12.04
C CYS A 66 10.80 4.28 -12.46
N GLN A 67 10.20 4.82 -13.53
CA GLN A 67 10.60 6.11 -14.14
C GLN A 67 10.80 7.24 -13.13
N MET A 68 9.89 7.41 -12.16
CA MET A 68 9.95 8.50 -11.18
C MET A 68 10.11 8.03 -9.74
N GLY A 69 10.24 6.72 -9.49
CA GLY A 69 10.25 6.17 -8.12
C GLY A 69 8.92 6.33 -7.34
N ARG A 70 7.83 6.80 -7.95
CA ARG A 70 6.56 7.10 -7.26
C ARG A 70 5.59 5.91 -7.25
N GLY A 71 4.61 5.88 -8.17
CA GLY A 71 3.47 4.96 -8.07
C GLY A 71 3.85 3.47 -8.15
N ARG A 72 4.62 3.06 -9.16
CA ARG A 72 4.98 1.64 -9.38
C ARG A 72 5.98 1.14 -8.32
N THR A 73 7.00 1.94 -8.02
CA THR A 73 7.97 1.66 -6.96
C THR A 73 7.28 1.47 -5.61
N THR A 74 6.50 2.44 -5.14
CA THR A 74 5.77 2.30 -3.86
C THR A 74 4.86 1.06 -3.86
N THR A 75 4.16 0.77 -4.96
CA THR A 75 3.31 -0.43 -5.04
C THR A 75 4.11 -1.73 -4.91
N GLY A 76 5.26 -1.82 -5.59
CA GLY A 76 6.15 -2.98 -5.51
C GLY A 76 6.70 -3.16 -4.09
N THR A 77 7.14 -2.08 -3.46
CA THR A 77 7.62 -2.09 -2.07
C THR A 77 6.52 -2.55 -1.10
N VAL A 78 5.30 -2.01 -1.21
CA VAL A 78 4.16 -2.44 -0.37
C VAL A 78 3.88 -3.94 -0.54
N ILE A 79 3.87 -4.44 -1.78
CA ILE A 79 3.68 -5.88 -2.06
C ILE A 79 4.79 -6.71 -1.39
N ALA A 80 6.05 -6.28 -1.51
CA ALA A 80 7.19 -6.95 -0.91
C ALA A 80 7.11 -7.02 0.61
N CYS A 81 6.79 -5.90 1.25
CA CYS A 81 6.58 -5.84 2.69
C CYS A 81 5.47 -6.80 3.13
N LEU A 82 4.31 -6.81 2.46
CA LEU A 82 3.22 -7.71 2.83
C LEU A 82 3.58 -9.19 2.68
N VAL A 83 4.24 -9.57 1.58
CA VAL A 83 4.69 -10.94 1.35
C VAL A 83 5.72 -11.35 2.41
N LYS A 84 6.70 -10.48 2.72
CA LYS A 84 7.69 -10.76 3.76
C LYS A 84 7.07 -10.85 5.14
N LEU A 85 6.17 -9.95 5.53
CA LEU A 85 5.44 -10.04 6.79
C LEU A 85 4.67 -11.37 6.91
N ARG A 86 4.01 -11.82 5.83
CA ARG A 86 3.34 -13.13 5.82
C ARG A 86 4.32 -14.29 5.95
N ILE A 87 5.45 -14.27 5.27
CA ILE A 87 6.46 -15.34 5.34
C ILE A 87 7.11 -15.39 6.73
N ASP A 88 7.40 -14.24 7.32
CA ASP A 88 8.17 -14.14 8.56
C ASP A 88 7.29 -14.32 9.82
N PHE A 89 6.01 -13.92 9.79
CA PHE A 89 5.10 -13.95 10.95
C PHE A 89 3.86 -14.83 10.78
N GLY A 90 3.63 -15.42 9.60
CA GLY A 90 2.47 -16.25 9.33
C GLY A 90 1.15 -15.46 9.23
N ARG A 91 0.04 -16.09 9.64
CA ARG A 91 -1.31 -15.50 9.65
C ARG A 91 -1.79 -15.21 11.07
N PRO A 92 -2.52 -14.09 11.30
CA PRO A 92 -2.77 -12.99 10.36
C PRO A 92 -1.50 -12.20 10.05
N ILE A 93 -1.51 -11.38 9.00
CA ILE A 93 -0.37 -10.49 8.69
C ILE A 93 -0.25 -9.49 9.83
N LYS A 94 0.80 -9.61 10.64
CA LYS A 94 1.06 -8.71 11.76
C LYS A 94 2.18 -7.75 11.40
N ILE A 95 2.03 -6.53 11.86
CA ILE A 95 3.09 -5.53 11.86
C ILE A 95 3.74 -5.56 13.23
N LEU A 96 5.07 -5.63 13.26
CA LEU A 96 5.81 -5.26 14.46
C LEU A 96 5.63 -3.75 14.65
N ASN A 97 4.92 -3.36 15.70
CA ASN A 97 5.05 -2.01 16.22
C ASN A 97 6.50 -1.91 16.70
N ASP A 98 7.23 -0.99 16.08
CA ASP A 98 8.60 -0.68 16.46
C ASP A 98 8.52 0.15 17.75
N ASP A 99 8.13 -0.48 18.87
CA ASP A 99 8.50 0.03 20.19
C ASP A 99 9.99 -0.25 20.34
N MET A 100 10.78 0.54 19.62
CA MET A 100 12.18 0.74 19.91
C MET A 100 12.18 1.51 21.23
N THR A 101 12.08 0.75 22.33
CA THR A 101 12.63 1.15 23.61
C THR A 101 14.03 1.64 23.33
N ARG A 102 14.17 2.97 23.23
CA ARG A 102 15.43 3.62 23.53
C ARG A 102 15.72 3.23 24.96
N GLU A 103 16.45 2.14 25.14
CA GLU A 103 17.20 1.91 26.36
C GLU A 103 18.14 3.11 26.47
N GLU A 104 17.69 4.12 27.19
CA GLU A 104 18.55 5.15 27.73
C GLU A 104 19.57 4.43 28.59
N SER A 105 20.74 4.24 28.00
CA SER A 105 21.98 3.96 28.69
C SER A 105 22.05 4.85 29.93
N ASN A 106 21.90 4.21 31.10
CA ASN A 106 22.25 4.71 32.41
C ASN A 106 23.47 5.65 32.37
N GLY A 107 23.21 6.94 32.54
CA GLY A 107 24.20 7.96 32.86
C GLY A 107 23.65 8.77 34.01
N GLY A 108 23.85 8.27 35.23
CA GLY A 108 23.30 8.86 36.45
C GLY A 108 23.98 10.15 36.89
N SER A 109 23.17 11.02 37.50
CA SER A 109 23.44 11.99 38.60
C SER A 109 22.63 13.25 38.34
N SER A 110 22.11 14.01 39.31
CA SER A 110 21.81 13.89 40.74
C SER A 110 21.30 15.29 41.15
N SER A 111 20.32 15.35 42.07
CA SER A 111 19.91 16.53 42.90
C SER A 111 19.32 17.75 42.15
N GLY A 112 18.25 18.41 42.58
CA GLY A 112 17.40 18.38 43.77
C GLY A 112 16.31 19.46 43.62
N ASP A 113 15.42 19.54 44.62
CA ASP A 113 14.45 20.60 44.95
C ASP A 113 13.02 20.57 44.35
N GLU A 114 12.13 19.94 45.14
CA GLU A 114 10.93 20.51 45.81
C GLU A 114 10.09 21.61 45.11
N ALA A 115 8.82 21.29 44.82
CA ALA A 115 7.63 21.79 45.56
C ALA A 115 6.37 22.01 44.69
N LEU A 116 5.22 21.60 45.28
CA LEU A 116 3.82 22.09 45.10
C LEU A 116 3.05 21.58 43.86
N GLY A 117 2.11 20.63 44.00
CA GLY A 117 0.72 20.82 44.51
C GLY A 117 -0.24 20.88 43.30
N CYS A 118 -1.37 20.18 43.16
CA CYS A 118 -2.42 19.79 44.09
C CYS A 118 -3.26 18.67 43.44
N VAL A 119 -3.69 17.68 44.24
CA VAL A 119 -4.72 16.70 43.89
C VAL A 119 -6.08 17.26 44.29
N THR A 120 -7.05 17.25 43.39
CA THR A 120 -8.47 17.29 43.79
C THR A 120 -9.27 16.42 42.83
N ALA A 121 -9.63 15.23 43.30
CA ALA A 121 -10.74 14.48 42.75
C ALA A 121 -12.05 15.19 43.11
N LEU A 122 -13.02 15.22 42.20
CA LEU A 122 -14.43 14.94 42.50
C LEU A 122 -15.25 14.85 41.20
N THR A 123 -15.98 13.75 41.12
CA THR A 123 -17.04 13.41 40.17
C THR A 123 -18.29 14.26 40.34
N SER A 124 -19.00 14.61 39.26
CA SER A 124 -20.44 14.34 39.09
C SER A 124 -21.01 14.96 37.80
N ASN A 125 -22.01 14.26 37.28
CA ASN A 125 -22.67 14.42 35.99
C ASN A 125 -23.52 15.70 35.87
N THR A 126 -23.77 16.09 34.61
CA THR A 126 -25.10 16.28 33.98
C THR A 126 -25.09 17.49 33.04
N SER A 127 -25.49 17.25 31.79
CA SER A 127 -26.41 18.06 30.96
C SER A 127 -25.87 18.29 29.56
N GLN A 128 -26.61 17.76 28.59
CA GLN A 128 -26.66 18.15 27.18
C GLN A 128 -25.95 19.46 26.86
N THR A 129 -24.92 19.38 26.02
CA THR A 129 -24.61 20.48 25.12
C THR A 129 -24.14 19.94 23.77
N LYS A 130 -24.94 20.28 22.76
CA LYS A 130 -24.57 20.50 21.35
C LYS A 130 -24.61 19.29 20.41
N ILE A 131 -25.78 19.20 19.78
CA ILE A 131 -26.11 18.56 18.50
C ILE A 131 -25.35 19.22 17.29
N ASP A 132 -24.22 19.91 17.50
CA ASP A 132 -23.58 20.78 16.48
C ASP A 132 -22.13 20.41 16.10
N GLU A 133 -21.66 19.17 16.33
CA GLU A 133 -20.34 18.73 15.83
C GLU A 133 -20.38 18.03 14.46
N LYS A 134 -21.56 17.91 13.84
CA LYS A 134 -21.72 17.11 12.60
C LYS A 134 -21.30 17.79 11.30
N GLN A 135 -20.87 19.07 11.33
CA GLN A 135 -20.67 19.85 10.11
C GLN A 135 -19.22 20.08 9.66
N ASN A 136 -18.20 19.52 10.33
CA ASN A 136 -16.79 19.76 9.92
C ASN A 136 -15.89 18.52 9.91
N ARG A 137 -16.45 17.31 9.73
CA ARG A 137 -15.63 16.12 9.53
C ARG A 137 -15.03 16.13 8.11
N VAL A 138 -13.70 16.23 8.02
CA VAL A 138 -12.97 16.10 6.75
C VAL A 138 -13.20 14.71 6.16
N PHE A 139 -13.63 14.64 4.89
CA PHE A 139 -13.80 13.38 4.17
C PHE A 139 -12.45 12.63 4.08
N GLY A 140 -12.38 11.48 4.72
CA GLY A 140 -11.23 10.59 4.76
C GLY A 140 -11.39 9.35 3.87
N ILE A 141 -10.33 8.55 3.81
CA ILE A 141 -10.32 7.31 3.01
C ILE A 141 -11.42 6.33 3.48
N ASN A 142 -11.73 6.33 4.77
CA ASN A 142 -12.76 5.49 5.37
C ASN A 142 -14.20 5.93 5.05
N ASP A 143 -14.40 7.09 4.44
CA ASP A 143 -15.75 7.50 4.01
C ASP A 143 -16.13 6.91 2.63
N ILE A 144 -15.18 6.27 1.94
CA ILE A 144 -15.46 5.53 0.71
C ILE A 144 -16.04 4.14 1.06
N LEU A 145 -17.37 4.04 1.04
CA LEU A 145 -18.13 2.82 1.41
C LEU A 145 -17.69 1.55 0.66
N LEU A 146 -17.17 1.69 -0.57
CA LEU A 146 -16.65 0.56 -1.32
C LEU A 146 -15.53 -0.18 -0.57
N LEU A 147 -14.69 0.57 0.15
CA LEU A 147 -13.55 0.03 0.89
C LEU A 147 -14.01 -0.76 2.11
N TRP A 148 -15.07 -0.31 2.79
CA TRP A 148 -15.72 -1.12 3.83
C TRP A 148 -16.29 -2.42 3.26
N LYS A 149 -17.02 -2.34 2.14
CA LYS A 149 -17.64 -3.52 1.50
C LYS A 149 -16.65 -4.62 1.15
N ILE A 150 -15.48 -4.26 0.60
CA ILE A 150 -14.43 -5.26 0.31
C ILE A 150 -13.76 -5.76 1.59
N THR A 151 -13.52 -4.90 2.57
CA THR A 151 -12.94 -5.30 3.86
C THR A 151 -13.82 -6.32 4.58
N THR A 152 -15.13 -6.09 4.63
CA THR A 152 -16.08 -6.99 5.31
C THR A 152 -16.38 -8.26 4.52
N LEU A 153 -15.91 -8.37 3.28
CA LEU A 153 -16.11 -9.56 2.45
C LEU A 153 -15.17 -10.71 2.85
N PHE A 154 -14.07 -10.41 3.54
CA PHE A 154 -13.07 -11.38 3.95
C PHE A 154 -13.07 -11.53 5.47
N ASP A 155 -13.01 -12.77 5.97
CA ASP A 155 -13.03 -13.04 7.42
C ASP A 155 -11.90 -12.33 8.18
N ASN A 156 -10.72 -12.26 7.55
CA ASN A 156 -9.52 -11.56 8.05
C ASN A 156 -9.37 -10.13 7.49
N GLY A 157 -10.41 -9.57 6.90
CA GLY A 157 -10.30 -8.38 6.06
C GLY A 157 -9.95 -7.11 6.82
N VAL A 158 -10.45 -6.95 8.05
CA VAL A 158 -10.13 -5.80 8.92
C VAL A 158 -8.64 -5.80 9.28
N GLU A 159 -8.17 -6.90 9.87
CA GLU A 159 -6.76 -7.09 10.26
C GLU A 159 -5.81 -6.91 9.06
N CYS A 160 -6.14 -7.52 7.91
CA CYS A 160 -5.30 -7.41 6.71
C CYS A 160 -5.28 -5.98 6.14
N ARG A 161 -6.38 -5.22 6.27
CA ARG A 161 -6.42 -3.82 5.84
C ARG A 161 -5.63 -2.92 6.78
N GLU A 162 -5.69 -3.15 8.08
CA GLU A 162 -4.87 -2.41 9.06
C GLU A 162 -3.38 -2.64 8.81
N ALA A 163 -2.98 -3.89 8.59
CA ALA A 163 -1.61 -4.22 8.19
C ALA A 163 -1.23 -3.55 6.86
N LEU A 164 -2.10 -3.58 5.85
CA LEU A 164 -1.86 -2.88 4.60
C LEU A 164 -1.66 -1.38 4.79
N ASP A 165 -2.51 -0.73 5.60
CA ASP A 165 -2.48 0.71 5.79
C ASP A 165 -1.18 1.16 6.46
N ALA A 166 -0.74 0.45 7.49
CA ALA A 166 0.51 0.76 8.17
C ALA A 166 1.75 0.39 7.32
N VAL A 167 1.68 -0.59 6.41
CA VAL A 167 2.72 -0.81 5.39
C VAL A 167 2.74 0.36 4.38
N ILE A 168 1.58 0.81 3.90
CA ILE A 168 1.49 1.98 2.99
C ILE A 168 2.10 3.22 3.63
N ASP A 169 1.87 3.42 4.93
CA ASP A 169 2.42 4.55 5.67
C ASP A 169 3.94 4.47 5.80
N ARG A 170 4.51 3.28 6.09
CA ARG A 170 5.97 3.08 6.06
C ARG A 170 6.57 3.24 4.66
N CYS A 171 5.81 2.96 3.60
CA CYS A 171 6.25 3.11 2.21
C CYS A 171 5.92 4.50 1.60
N SER A 172 5.58 5.50 2.43
CA SER A 172 4.97 6.75 1.96
C SER A 172 5.95 7.85 1.50
N ALA A 173 7.26 7.62 1.59
CA ALA A 173 8.31 8.64 1.37
C ALA A 173 8.12 9.49 0.10
N LEU A 174 7.73 8.87 -1.02
CA LEU A 174 7.48 9.57 -2.28
C LEU A 174 6.00 9.75 -2.61
N GLN A 175 5.15 8.80 -2.22
CA GLN A 175 3.71 8.86 -2.50
C GLN A 175 2.93 7.89 -1.61
N ASN A 176 2.12 8.41 -0.70
CA ASN A 176 1.12 7.58 -0.02
C ASN A 176 -0.08 7.34 -0.94
N ILE A 177 -0.46 6.07 -1.14
CA ILE A 177 -1.55 5.67 -2.05
C ILE A 177 -2.90 6.21 -1.56
N ARG A 178 -3.17 6.16 -0.25
CA ARG A 178 -4.43 6.61 0.35
C ARG A 178 -4.56 8.12 0.29
N GLN A 179 -3.49 8.84 0.61
CA GLN A 179 -3.47 10.30 0.49
C GLN A 179 -3.62 10.76 -0.96
N ALA A 180 -3.03 10.05 -1.93
CA ALA A 180 -3.19 10.36 -3.35
C ALA A 180 -4.66 10.35 -3.78
N VAL A 181 -5.45 9.35 -3.34
CA VAL A 181 -6.89 9.29 -3.61
C VAL A 181 -7.58 10.57 -3.13
N LEU A 182 -7.30 10.99 -1.89
CA LEU A 182 -7.91 12.17 -1.28
C LEU A 182 -7.45 13.49 -1.93
N GLN A 183 -6.18 13.60 -2.31
CA GLN A 183 -5.63 14.77 -2.99
C GLN A 183 -6.29 14.98 -4.36
N TYR A 184 -6.38 13.94 -5.19
CA TYR A 184 -7.06 14.05 -6.49
C TYR A 184 -8.57 14.23 -6.33
N ARG A 185 -9.20 13.63 -5.30
CA ARG A 185 -10.60 13.91 -4.95
C ARG A 185 -10.81 15.38 -4.62
N LYS A 186 -9.90 16.02 -3.87
CA LYS A 186 -9.99 17.45 -3.54
C LYS A 186 -10.03 18.29 -4.81
N VAL A 187 -9.12 18.04 -5.76
CA VAL A 187 -9.08 18.75 -7.06
C VAL A 187 -10.35 18.52 -7.87
N PHE A 188 -10.86 17.28 -7.93
CA PHE A 188 -12.10 16.97 -8.64
C PHE A 188 -13.32 17.76 -8.14
N ASN A 189 -13.41 17.99 -6.82
CA ASN A 189 -14.54 18.69 -6.19
C ASN A 189 -14.39 20.22 -6.17
N GLN A 190 -13.24 20.78 -6.57
CA GLN A 190 -13.06 22.23 -6.67
C GLN A 190 -13.77 22.78 -7.91
N GLN A 191 -14.93 23.42 -7.70
CA GLN A 191 -15.76 23.91 -8.82
C GLN A 191 -15.08 25.02 -9.66
N HIS A 192 -14.15 25.77 -9.07
CA HIS A 192 -13.39 26.81 -9.75
C HIS A 192 -12.27 26.27 -10.66
N VAL A 193 -11.92 24.98 -10.56
CA VAL A 193 -10.89 24.34 -11.39
C VAL A 193 -11.48 23.98 -12.76
N GLU A 194 -10.70 24.14 -13.82
CA GLU A 194 -11.13 23.84 -15.19
C GLU A 194 -11.72 22.41 -15.32
N PRO A 195 -12.85 22.22 -16.04
CA PRO A 195 -13.49 20.91 -16.20
C PRO A 195 -12.56 19.79 -16.69
N ARG A 196 -11.59 20.10 -17.57
CA ARG A 196 -10.61 19.12 -18.06
C ARG A 196 -9.67 18.65 -16.95
N VAL A 197 -9.14 19.57 -16.15
CA VAL A 197 -8.27 19.26 -15.00
C VAL A 197 -9.03 18.42 -13.97
N ARG A 198 -10.28 18.78 -13.66
CA ARG A 198 -11.15 18.00 -12.76
C ARG A 198 -11.38 16.57 -13.27
N ARG A 199 -11.58 16.39 -14.58
CA ARG A 199 -11.72 15.07 -15.21
C ARG A 199 -10.44 14.24 -15.11
N VAL A 200 -9.27 14.84 -15.35
CA VAL A 200 -7.98 14.18 -15.18
C VAL A 200 -7.78 13.76 -13.72
N ALA A 201 -8.11 14.63 -12.77
CA ALA A 201 -8.05 14.33 -11.34
C ALA A 201 -8.99 13.17 -10.97
N LEU A 202 -10.22 13.14 -11.47
CA LEU A 202 -11.16 12.03 -11.27
C LEU A 202 -10.60 10.70 -11.77
N ASN A 203 -9.98 10.69 -12.95
CA ASN A 203 -9.36 9.48 -13.48
C ASN A 203 -8.17 9.05 -12.61
N ARG A 204 -7.33 9.98 -12.18
CA ARG A 204 -6.20 9.68 -11.29
C ARG A 204 -6.66 9.16 -9.93
N SER A 205 -7.67 9.76 -9.31
CA SER A 205 -8.22 9.28 -8.03
C SER A 205 -8.80 7.87 -8.18
N ALA A 206 -9.48 7.58 -9.29
CA ALA A 206 -10.00 6.24 -9.59
C ALA A 206 -8.88 5.19 -9.73
N GLU A 207 -7.78 5.52 -10.39
CA GLU A 207 -6.64 4.60 -10.53
C GLU A 207 -5.93 4.32 -9.19
N TYR A 208 -5.75 5.34 -8.35
CA TYR A 208 -5.22 5.15 -6.99
C TYR A 208 -6.18 4.35 -6.11
N LEU A 209 -7.49 4.58 -6.23
CA LEU A 209 -8.50 3.82 -5.50
C LEU A 209 -8.53 2.35 -5.96
N GLU A 210 -8.44 2.09 -7.27
CA GLU A 210 -8.35 0.72 -7.79
C GLU A 210 -7.08 0.02 -7.30
N ARG A 211 -5.95 0.73 -7.24
CA ARG A 211 -4.70 0.20 -6.71
C ARG A 211 -4.84 -0.19 -5.23
N TYR A 212 -5.38 0.69 -4.41
CA TYR A 212 -5.62 0.41 -2.99
C TYR A 212 -6.62 -0.75 -2.81
N PHE A 213 -7.70 -0.77 -3.58
CA PHE A 213 -8.68 -1.87 -3.61
C PHE A 213 -8.03 -3.23 -3.93
N ARG A 214 -7.14 -3.29 -4.92
CA ARG A 214 -6.42 -4.53 -5.25
C ARG A 214 -5.43 -4.94 -4.18
N LEU A 215 -4.79 -3.97 -3.51
CA LEU A 215 -3.90 -4.24 -2.38
C LEU A 215 -4.67 -4.80 -1.18
N ILE A 216 -5.89 -4.33 -0.89
CA ILE A 216 -6.75 -4.92 0.15
C ILE A 216 -7.05 -6.39 -0.18
N ALA A 217 -7.48 -6.66 -1.42
CA ALA A 217 -7.74 -8.04 -1.85
C ALA A 217 -6.49 -8.92 -1.76
N PHE A 218 -5.33 -8.38 -2.12
CA PHE A 218 -4.06 -9.11 -2.05
C PHE A 218 -3.62 -9.37 -0.61
N ALA A 219 -3.77 -8.40 0.29
CA ALA A 219 -3.51 -8.58 1.72
C ALA A 219 -4.44 -9.64 2.33
N ALA A 220 -5.74 -9.64 1.99
CA ALA A 220 -6.67 -10.67 2.44
C ALA A 220 -6.30 -12.07 1.93
N TYR A 221 -5.89 -12.19 0.66
CA TYR A 221 -5.33 -13.43 0.09
C TYR A 221 -4.10 -13.89 0.88
N LEU A 222 -3.13 -13.00 1.07
CA LEU A 222 -1.93 -13.25 1.85
C LEU A 222 -2.20 -13.51 3.32
N GLY A 223 -3.37 -13.18 3.87
CA GLY A 223 -3.79 -13.50 5.23
C GLY A 223 -4.60 -14.80 5.35
N SER A 224 -4.98 -15.40 4.22
CA SER A 224 -5.83 -16.60 4.18
C SER A 224 -5.03 -17.90 4.05
N GLU A 225 -5.70 -19.05 4.11
CA GLU A 225 -5.13 -20.39 3.87
C GLU A 225 -4.68 -20.60 2.42
N ALA A 226 -5.23 -19.81 1.49
CA ALA A 226 -4.88 -19.90 0.08
C ALA A 226 -3.39 -19.62 -0.19
N PHE A 227 -2.70 -18.91 0.70
CA PHE A 227 -1.28 -18.64 0.58
C PHE A 227 -0.38 -19.68 1.29
N ASP A 228 -0.93 -20.57 2.13
CA ASP A 228 -0.11 -21.53 2.91
C ASP A 228 0.68 -22.48 2.00
N GLY A 229 0.07 -22.95 0.92
CA GLY A 229 0.73 -23.83 -0.06
C GLY A 229 1.73 -23.10 -0.98
N PHE A 230 1.87 -21.77 -0.89
CA PHE A 230 2.70 -21.01 -1.83
C PHE A 230 4.20 -21.31 -1.70
N CYS A 231 4.66 -21.63 -0.48
CA CYS A 231 6.06 -21.94 -0.18
C CYS A 231 6.37 -23.45 -0.08
N GLY A 232 5.37 -24.33 -0.29
CA GLY A 232 5.52 -25.78 -0.20
C GLY A 232 6.05 -26.44 -1.49
N GLN A 233 6.73 -27.58 -1.33
CA GLN A 233 7.03 -28.54 -2.40
C GLN A 233 5.91 -29.60 -2.44
N GLY A 234 4.97 -29.44 -3.37
CA GLY A 234 3.90 -30.42 -3.60
C GLY A 234 2.51 -29.85 -3.33
N GLU A 235 1.62 -30.05 -4.30
CA GLU A 235 0.22 -29.62 -4.38
C GLU A 235 -0.04 -28.17 -4.82
N SER A 236 -1.13 -28.04 -5.58
CA SER A 236 -1.47 -26.89 -6.42
C SER A 236 -1.38 -25.55 -5.68
N ARG A 237 -0.37 -24.74 -6.03
CA ARG A 237 -0.21 -23.39 -5.48
C ARG A 237 -1.39 -22.52 -5.90
N MET A 238 -2.28 -22.22 -4.97
CA MET A 238 -3.35 -21.26 -5.20
C MET A 238 -2.73 -19.86 -5.36
N THR A 239 -2.65 -19.38 -6.60
CA THR A 239 -2.15 -18.03 -6.91
C THR A 239 -3.18 -16.95 -6.61
N PHE A 240 -2.75 -15.70 -6.42
CA PHE A 240 -3.67 -14.57 -6.26
C PHE A 240 -4.58 -14.42 -7.49
N LYS A 241 -4.04 -14.66 -8.69
CA LYS A 241 -4.86 -14.63 -9.92
C LYS A 241 -5.99 -15.63 -9.91
N VAL A 242 -5.74 -16.87 -9.49
CA VAL A 242 -6.76 -17.92 -9.43
C VAL A 242 -7.74 -17.63 -8.28
N TRP A 243 -7.23 -17.29 -7.10
CA TRP A 243 -8.02 -16.94 -5.93
C TRP A 243 -8.98 -15.77 -6.18
N LEU A 244 -8.51 -14.72 -6.84
CA LEU A 244 -9.33 -13.55 -7.16
C LEU A 244 -10.30 -13.81 -8.33
N ARG A 245 -10.05 -14.84 -9.16
CA ARG A 245 -10.98 -15.25 -10.23
C ARG A 245 -12.21 -15.95 -9.67
N GLN A 246 -12.09 -16.65 -8.55
CA GLN A 246 -13.19 -17.32 -7.85
C GLN A 246 -14.13 -16.36 -7.11
N ARG A 247 -13.87 -15.05 -7.17
CA ARG A 247 -14.58 -13.98 -6.43
C ARG A 247 -15.17 -12.95 -7.39
N PRO A 248 -16.26 -13.29 -8.12
CA PRO A 248 -16.88 -12.40 -9.11
C PRO A 248 -17.38 -11.08 -8.49
N GLU A 249 -17.80 -11.08 -7.24
CA GLU A 249 -18.21 -9.90 -6.47
C GLU A 249 -17.08 -8.88 -6.31
N VAL A 250 -15.85 -9.34 -6.07
CA VAL A 250 -14.66 -8.48 -6.03
C VAL A 250 -14.36 -7.89 -7.41
N GLN A 251 -14.55 -8.68 -8.48
CA GLN A 251 -14.40 -8.17 -9.85
C GLN A 251 -15.46 -7.12 -10.19
N ALA A 252 -16.72 -7.33 -9.79
CA ALA A 252 -17.81 -6.38 -9.99
C ALA A 252 -17.54 -5.05 -9.27
N MET A 253 -17.08 -5.11 -8.02
CA MET A 253 -16.65 -3.94 -7.26
C MET A 253 -15.53 -3.17 -7.96
N LYS A 254 -14.48 -3.87 -8.43
CA LYS A 254 -13.41 -3.27 -9.22
C LYS A 254 -13.93 -2.59 -10.50
N TRP A 255 -14.85 -3.21 -11.22
CA TRP A 255 -15.46 -2.62 -12.42
C TRP A 255 -16.26 -1.36 -12.11
N SER A 256 -16.92 -1.29 -10.96
CA SER A 256 -17.67 -0.11 -10.54
C SER A 256 -16.78 1.14 -10.39
N ILE A 257 -15.53 0.98 -9.89
CA ILE A 257 -14.53 2.05 -9.80
C ILE A 257 -14.26 2.65 -11.19
N ARG A 258 -14.14 1.81 -12.21
CA ARG A 258 -13.80 2.26 -13.57
C ARG A 258 -14.98 2.86 -14.33
N LEU A 259 -16.17 2.27 -14.18
CA LEU A 259 -17.34 2.67 -14.95
C LEU A 259 -17.96 3.97 -14.42
N ARG A 260 -17.98 4.15 -13.10
CA ARG A 260 -18.64 5.30 -12.46
C ARG A 260 -17.82 5.84 -11.28
N PRO A 261 -16.58 6.30 -11.51
CA PRO A 261 -15.68 6.75 -10.44
C PRO A 261 -16.27 7.90 -9.61
N GLY A 262 -17.06 8.79 -10.22
CA GLY A 262 -17.68 9.92 -9.52
C GLY A 262 -18.47 9.52 -8.28
N ARG A 263 -19.14 8.36 -8.29
CA ARG A 263 -19.95 7.86 -7.15
C ARG A 263 -19.16 7.68 -5.85
N PHE A 264 -17.85 7.54 -5.93
CA PHE A 264 -16.97 7.35 -4.76
C PHE A 264 -16.34 8.66 -4.27
N PHE A 265 -16.46 9.74 -5.05
CA PHE A 265 -15.67 10.96 -4.85
C PHE A 265 -16.50 12.23 -4.73
N THR A 266 -17.75 12.25 -5.19
CA THR A 266 -18.63 13.41 -5.01
C THR A 266 -18.85 13.69 -3.52
N VAL A 267 -18.92 14.97 -3.16
CA VAL A 267 -19.43 15.40 -1.84
C VAL A 267 -20.94 15.09 -1.81
N PRO A 268 -21.49 14.57 -0.71
CA PRO A 268 -22.93 14.61 -0.47
C PRO A 268 -23.51 16.02 -0.61
#